data_AF-A0A944WNU4-F1
#
_entry.id   AF-A0A944WNU4-F1
#
_cell.length_a   1.000
_cell.length_b   1.000
_cell.length_c   1.000
_cell.angle_alpha   90.00
_cell.angle_beta   90.00
_cell.angle_gamma   90.00
#
_symmetry.space_group_name_H-M   'P 1'
#
loop_
_entity.id
_entity.type
_entity.pdbx_description
1 polymer ?
#
loop_
_entity_poly.entity_id
_entity_poly.type
_entity_poly.pdbx_seq_one_letter_code
_entity_poly.pdbx_strand_id
1 'polypeptide(L)' 'MKNSIKGLLMGLAITGATFAAPATADEIDAVKSKGELAIALTGAYPPFSLINDKNEVVGFDVSVGKEIARRIGVKAKI' A
#
# COMPACT_ATOMS: atom_id res chain seq x y z
N MET A 1 -29.85 44.40 6.62
CA MET A 1 -30.02 42.95 6.89
C MET A 1 -29.98 42.08 5.63
N LYS A 2 -30.54 42.50 4.48
CA LYS A 2 -30.57 41.68 3.24
C LYS A 2 -29.18 41.40 2.62
N ASN A 3 -28.20 42.30 2.80
CA ASN A 3 -26.85 42.16 2.25
C ASN A 3 -25.96 41.23 3.11
N SER A 4 -26.26 41.12 4.41
CA SER A 4 -25.57 40.26 5.37
C SER A 4 -25.88 38.77 5.12
N ILE A 5 -27.09 38.47 4.65
CA ILE A 5 -27.54 37.10 4.31
C ILE A 5 -26.89 36.61 3.01
N LYS A 6 -26.70 37.50 2.02
CA LYS A 6 -25.96 37.17 0.78
C LYS A 6 -24.49 36.85 1.04
N GLY A 7 -23.84 37.59 1.95
CA GLY A 7 -22.46 37.31 2.38
C GLY A 7 -22.31 35.97 3.10
N LEU A 8 -23.29 35.59 3.93
CA LEU A 8 -23.30 34.31 4.64
C LEU A 8 -23.48 33.12 3.70
N LEU A 9 -24.34 33.24 2.68
CA LEU A 9 -24.54 32.20 1.66
C LEU A 9 -23.32 32.05 0.73
N MET A 10 -22.61 33.13 0.44
CA MET A 10 -21.40 33.10 -0.38
C MET A 10 -20.18 32.53 0.38
N GLY A 11 -20.08 32.77 1.70
CA GLY A 11 -19.07 32.13 2.55
C GLY A 11 -19.30 30.63 2.75
N LEU A 12 -20.56 30.19 2.77
CA LEU A 12 -20.91 28.77 2.92
C LEU A 12 -20.57 27.95 1.67
N ALA A 13 -20.66 28.55 0.47
CA ALA A 13 -20.29 27.89 -0.79
C ALA A 13 -18.77 27.68 -0.95
N ILE A 14 -17.94 28.56 -0.39
CA ILE A 14 -16.47 28.45 -0.46
C ILE A 14 -15.95 27.41 0.54
N THR A 15 -16.68 27.18 1.64
CA THR A 15 -16.28 26.20 2.69
C THR A 15 -16.60 24.75 2.29
N GLY A 16 -17.49 24.53 1.32
CA GLY A 16 -17.91 23.20 0.89
C GLY A 16 -16.97 22.50 -0.11
N ALA A 17 -16.05 23.24 -0.75
CA ALA A 17 -15.22 22.71 -1.84
C ALA A 17 -13.79 22.32 -1.43
N THR A 18 -13.38 22.56 -0.18
CA THR A 18 -11.97 22.45 0.23
C THR A 18 -11.58 21.11 0.89
N PHE A 19 -12.46 20.12 0.94
CA PHE A 19 -12.18 18.84 1.65
C PHE A 19 -12.12 17.59 0.76
N ALA A 20 -12.08 17.72 -0.56
CA ALA A 20 -11.72 16.61 -1.43
C ALA A 20 -10.18 16.56 -1.58
N ALA A 21 -9.48 16.19 -0.50
CA ALA A 21 -8.08 15.80 -0.63
C ALA A 21 -8.02 14.55 -1.53
N PRO A 22 -7.15 14.52 -2.57
CA PRO A 22 -7.01 13.33 -3.39
C PRO A 22 -6.55 12.17 -2.49
N ALA A 23 -7.32 11.08 -2.49
CA ALA A 23 -6.93 9.85 -1.81
C ALA A 23 -5.67 9.31 -2.49
N THR A 24 -4.51 9.56 -1.89
CA THR A 24 -3.23 9.04 -2.33
C THR A 24 -3.11 7.61 -1.82
N ALA A 25 -3.54 6.66 -2.65
CA ALA A 25 -3.36 5.22 -2.40
C ALA A 25 -1.96 4.79 -2.87
N ASP A 26 -0.91 5.44 -2.37
CA ASP A 26 0.46 5.12 -2.78
C ASP A 26 1.03 3.99 -1.92
N GLU A 27 0.42 2.81 -2.05
CA GLU A 27 0.82 1.62 -1.31
C GLU A 27 2.28 1.23 -1.62
N ILE A 28 2.75 1.52 -2.84
CA ILE A 28 4.13 1.25 -3.24
C ILE A 28 5.12 2.17 -2.53
N ASP A 29 4.79 3.44 -2.33
CA ASP A 29 5.64 4.38 -1.59
C ASP A 29 5.64 4.04 -0.10
N ALA A 30 4.51 3.58 0.44
CA ALA A 30 4.46 3.05 1.80
C ALA A 30 5.37 1.82 1.98
N VAL A 31 5.37 0.89 1.01
CA VAL A 31 6.29 -0.28 1.01
C VAL A 31 7.75 0.16 0.90
N LYS A 32 8.07 1.07 -0.03
CA LYS A 32 9.43 1.60 -0.20
C LYS A 32 9.93 2.33 1.04
N SER A 33 9.08 3.15 1.66
CA SER A 33 9.38 3.88 2.91
C SER A 33 9.65 2.92 4.08
N LYS A 34 8.88 1.82 4.18
CA LYS A 34 9.13 0.76 5.17
C LYS A 34 10.42 -0.02 4.89
N GLY A 35 10.89 -0.05 3.65
CA GLY A 35 12.07 -0.80 3.23
C GLY A 35 11.88 -2.33 3.20
N GLU A 36 10.65 -2.81 3.37
CA GLU A 36 10.30 -4.23 3.29
C GLU A 36 8.97 -4.47 2.56
N LEU A 37 8.92 -5.52 1.75
CA LEU A 37 7.73 -6.09 1.14
C LEU A 37 7.37 -7.39 1.87
N ALA A 38 6.26 -7.37 2.62
CA ALA A 38 5.73 -8.55 3.29
C ALA A 38 4.94 -9.42 2.30
N ILE A 39 5.25 -10.72 2.25
CA ILE A 39 4.68 -11.66 1.29
C ILE A 39 4.22 -12.89 2.07
N ALA A 40 2.89 -13.05 2.20
CA ALA A 40 2.31 -14.19 2.88
C ALA A 40 2.19 -15.38 1.92
N LEU A 41 2.75 -16.53 2.31
CA LEU A 41 2.69 -17.78 1.56
C LEU A 41 2.27 -18.92 2.50
N THR A 42 1.60 -19.94 1.96
CA THR A 42 1.09 -21.04 2.80
C THR A 42 2.18 -22.02 3.24
N GLY A 43 3.22 -22.21 2.42
CA GLY A 43 4.25 -23.22 2.67
C GLY A 43 3.74 -24.66 2.51
N ALA A 44 2.54 -24.85 1.92
CA ALA A 44 1.86 -26.14 1.81
C ALA A 44 1.40 -26.44 0.38
N TYR A 45 2.01 -25.79 -0.63
CA TYR A 45 1.65 -25.93 -2.04
C TYR A 45 2.88 -26.11 -2.94
N PRO A 46 3.52 -27.29 -2.95
CA PRO A 46 4.65 -27.57 -3.83
C PRO A 46 4.26 -27.54 -5.32
N PRO A 47 5.15 -27.10 -6.24
CA PRO A 47 6.49 -26.55 -6.00
C PRO A 47 6.51 -25.02 -5.74
N PHE A 48 5.34 -24.40 -5.52
CA PHE A 48 5.18 -22.95 -5.46
C PHE A 48 5.57 -22.35 -4.10
N SER A 49 5.05 -22.93 -3.01
CA SER A 49 5.51 -22.64 -1.65
C SER A 49 5.51 -23.91 -0.81
N LEU A 50 6.65 -24.23 -0.20
CA LEU A 50 6.84 -25.38 0.69
C LEU A 50 7.81 -25.04 1.81
N ILE A 51 7.72 -25.73 2.95
CA ILE A 51 8.69 -25.61 4.04
C ILE A 51 9.85 -26.58 3.80
N ASN A 52 11.09 -26.09 3.85
CA ASN A 52 12.29 -26.92 3.72
C ASN A 52 12.76 -27.49 5.09
N ASP A 53 13.82 -28.30 5.08
CA ASP A 53 14.40 -28.90 6.30
C ASP A 53 14.97 -27.87 7.31
N LYS A 54 15.14 -26.61 6.88
CA LYS A 54 15.56 -25.49 7.73
C LYS A 54 14.38 -24.70 8.29
N ASN A 55 13.16 -25.17 8.08
CA ASN A 55 11.92 -24.51 8.48
C ASN A 55 11.70 -23.14 7.79
N GLU A 56 12.19 -23.00 6.56
CA GLU A 56 12.02 -21.80 5.72
C GLU A 56 11.01 -22.08 4.61
N VAL A 57 10.16 -21.10 4.29
CA VAL A 57 9.30 -21.16 3.10
C VAL A 57 10.16 -20.94 1.85
N VAL A 58 10.16 -21.92 0.95
CA VAL A 58 10.88 -21.91 -0.33
C VAL A 58 9.94 -22.28 -1.48
N GLY A 59 10.36 -22.08 -2.73
CA GLY A 59 9.60 -22.45 -3.92
C GLY A 59 9.58 -21.38 -5.00
N PHE A 60 8.73 -21.56 -6.02
CA PHE A 60 8.57 -20.61 -7.12
C PHE A 60 8.06 -19.25 -6.65
N ASP A 61 7.00 -19.20 -5.84
CA ASP A 61 6.40 -17.94 -5.38
C ASP A 61 7.36 -17.13 -4.51
N VAL A 62 8.16 -17.82 -3.69
CA VAL A 62 9.24 -17.23 -2.89
C VAL A 62 10.28 -16.57 -3.79
N SER A 63 10.66 -17.24 -4.88
CA SER A 63 11.67 -16.73 -5.82
C SER A 63 11.16 -15.50 -6.56
N VAL A 64 9.91 -15.54 -7.01
CA VAL A 64 9.24 -14.40 -7.66
C VAL A 64 9.11 -13.22 -6.69
N GLY A 65 8.66 -13.47 -5.47
CA GLY A 65 8.51 -12.44 -4.44
C GLY A 65 9.83 -11.74 -4.09
N LYS A 66 10.91 -12.52 -3.93
CA LYS A 66 12.28 -11.99 -3.72
C LYS A 66 12.75 -11.14 -4.89
N GLU A 67 12.50 -11.57 -6.13
CA GLU A 67 12.89 -10.81 -7.32
C GLU A 67 12.09 -9.50 -7.46
N ILE A 68 10.80 -9.50 -7.14
CA ILE A 68 9.97 -8.28 -7.12
C ILE A 68 10.53 -7.29 -6.09
N ALA A 69 10.74 -7.74 -4.84
CA ALA A 69 11.30 -6.91 -3.78
C ALA A 69 12.65 -6.30 -4.18
N ARG A 70 13.52 -7.10 -4.80
CA ARG A 70 14.82 -6.66 -5.33
C ARG A 70 14.66 -5.57 -6.39
N ARG A 71 13.74 -5.73 -7.36
CA ARG A 71 13.50 -4.75 -8.44
C ARG A 71 12.95 -3.41 -7.92
N ILE A 72 12.16 -3.43 -6.85
CA ILE A 72 11.62 -2.21 -6.24
C ILE A 72 12.52 -1.64 -5.12
N GLY A 73 13.67 -2.28 -4.85
CA GLY A 73 14.70 -1.78 -3.93
C GLY A 73 14.42 -2.00 -2.45
N VAL A 74 13.62 -3.00 -2.08
CA VAL A 74 13.25 -3.31 -0.69
C VAL A 74 13.61 -4.75 -0.31
N LYS A 75 13.59 -5.08 0.99
CA LYS A 75 13.79 -6.44 1.47
C LYS A 75 12.50 -7.25 1.34
N ALA A 76 12.58 -8.50 0.90
CA ALA A 76 11.44 -9.42 1.01
C ALA A 76 11.35 -9.96 2.44
N LYS A 77 10.14 -9.97 3.00
CA LYS A 77 9.80 -10.60 4.28
C LYS A 77 8.76 -11.67 4.03
N ILE A 78 9.18 -12.92 4.14
CA ILE A 78 8.40 -14.13 3.83
C ILE A 78 8.26 -14.91 5.12
#